data_AF-A0A0D3BVT4-F1
#
_entry.id   AF-A0A0D3BVT4-F1
#
_cell.length_a   1.000
_cell.length_b   1.000
_cell.length_c   1.000
_cell.angle_alpha   90.00
_cell.angle_beta   90.00
_cell.angle_gamma   90.00
#
_symmetry.space_group_name_H-M   'P 1'
#
loop_
_entity.id
_entity.type
_entity.pdbx_description
1 polymer ?
#
loop_
_entity_poly.entity_id
_entity_poly.type
_entity_poly.pdbx_seq_one_letter_code
_entity_poly.pdbx_strand_id
1 'polypeptide(L)'
;MDPSMMAGLNGLAEEDQAKMASMIDQLQLRDSLRMYNSLVERCFVDCVDTFTRKTLQKQEETCVMRCAEKFLKHTMRVSMRFGELNQNAPTQD
;
A
#
# COMPACT_ATOMS: atom_id res chain seq x y z
N MET A 1 -2.50 -6.98 9.50
CA MET A 1 -3.75 -7.67 9.16
C MET A 1 -4.81 -7.15 10.11
N ASP A 2 -5.87 -6.55 9.59
CA ASP A 2 -6.94 -5.98 10.41
C ASP A 2 -7.72 -7.12 11.11
N PRO A 3 -7.84 -7.12 12.46
CA PRO A 3 -8.62 -8.12 13.20
C PRO A 3 -10.07 -8.26 12.73
N SER A 4 -10.65 -7.19 12.17
CA SER A 4 -12.02 -7.17 11.67
C SER A 4 -12.22 -8.01 10.41
N MET A 5 -11.20 -8.19 9.56
CA MET A 5 -11.32 -9.05 8.39
C MET A 5 -11.35 -10.53 8.76
N MET A 6 -10.67 -10.93 9.84
CA MET A 6 -10.73 -12.30 10.36
C MET A 6 -12.03 -12.59 11.12
N ALA A 7 -12.67 -11.55 11.70
CA ALA A 7 -13.95 -11.71 12.39
C ALA A 7 -15.09 -12.11 11.44
N GLY A 8 -15.06 -11.67 10.17
CA GLY A 8 -16.03 -12.07 9.15
C GLY A 8 -15.88 -13.52 8.64
N LEU A 9 -14.75 -14.18 8.94
CA LEU A 9 -14.46 -15.56 8.48
C LEU A 9 -14.99 -16.63 9.43
N ASN A 10 -15.32 -16.26 10.67
CA ASN A 10 -15.77 -17.20 11.71
C ASN A 10 -17.16 -17.81 11.45
N GLY A 11 -17.89 -17.36 10.42
CA GLY A 11 -19.20 -17.88 10.03
C GLY A 11 -19.20 -18.81 8.81
N LEU A 12 -18.04 -19.07 8.20
CA LEU A 12 -17.90 -19.86 6.98
C LEU A 12 -17.49 -21.31 7.28
N ALA A 13 -17.74 -22.21 6.34
CA ALA A 13 -17.22 -23.58 6.42
C ALA A 13 -15.69 -23.58 6.41
N GLU A 14 -15.06 -24.52 7.11
CA GLU A 14 -13.59 -24.60 7.29
C GLU A 14 -12.83 -24.66 5.95
N GLU A 15 -13.42 -25.32 4.94
CA GLU A 15 -12.87 -25.37 3.58
C GLU A 15 -12.89 -24.01 2.88
N ASP A 16 -13.94 -23.22 3.09
CA ASP A 16 -14.08 -21.88 2.51
C ASP A 16 -13.16 -20.87 3.20
N GLN A 17 -12.93 -21.04 4.50
CA GLN A 17 -11.95 -20.24 5.25
C GLN A 17 -10.53 -20.42 4.70
N ALA A 18 -10.13 -21.66 4.40
CA ALA A 18 -8.82 -21.95 3.81
C ALA A 18 -8.67 -21.36 2.39
N LYS A 19 -9.72 -21.50 1.55
CA LYS A 19 -9.75 -20.88 0.21
C LYS A 19 -9.64 -19.36 0.30
N MET A 20 -10.39 -18.73 1.21
CA MET A 20 -10.40 -17.28 1.37
C MET A 20 -9.06 -16.76 1.89
N ALA A 21 -8.41 -17.45 2.83
CA ALA A 21 -7.07 -17.11 3.28
C ALA A 21 -6.05 -17.10 2.13
N SER A 22 -6.07 -18.12 1.28
CA SER A 22 -5.18 -18.18 0.10
C SER A 22 -5.44 -17.04 -0.89
N MET A 23 -6.70 -16.65 -1.07
CA MET A 23 -7.08 -15.53 -1.93
C MET A 23 -6.62 -14.19 -1.33
N ILE A 24 -6.75 -14.00 -0.02
CA ILE A 24 -6.26 -12.80 0.68
C ILE A 24 -4.75 -12.64 0.50
N ASP A 25 -3.98 -13.72 0.64
CA ASP A 25 -2.52 -13.68 0.46
C ASP A 25 -2.14 -13.27 -0.98
N GLN A 26 -2.83 -13.82 -1.98
CA GLN A 26 -2.64 -13.43 -3.38
C GLN A 26 -2.97 -11.95 -3.63
N LEU A 27 -4.05 -11.45 -3.03
CA LEU A 27 -4.45 -10.04 -3.13
C LEU A 27 -3.41 -9.13 -2.48
N GLN A 28 -2.88 -9.49 -1.30
CA GLN A 28 -1.83 -8.73 -0.63
C GLN A 28 -0.55 -8.61 -1.48
N LEU A 29 -0.12 -9.71 -2.11
CA LEU A 29 1.02 -9.69 -3.01
C LEU A 29 0.79 -8.77 -4.21
N ARG A 30 -0.39 -8.88 -4.84
CA ARG A 30 -0.75 -8.04 -6.00
C ARG A 30 -0.76 -6.56 -5.63
N ASP A 31 -1.36 -6.22 -4.50
CA ASP A 31 -1.48 -4.84 -4.05
C ASP A 31 -0.11 -4.27 -3.62
N SER A 32 0.78 -5.11 -3.08
CA SER A 32 2.17 -4.72 -2.80
C SER A 32 2.93 -4.33 -4.07
N LEU A 33 2.78 -5.11 -5.16
CA LEU A 33 3.40 -4.78 -6.45
C LEU A 33 2.81 -3.51 -7.07
N ARG A 34 1.49 -3.31 -6.94
CA ARG A 34 0.86 -2.07 -7.39
C ARG A 34 1.42 -0.87 -6.63
N MET A 35 1.54 -0.96 -5.30
CA MET A 35 2.13 0.10 -4.48
C MET A 35 3.57 0.41 -4.90
N TYR A 36 4.38 -0.62 -5.18
CA TYR A 36 5.74 -0.45 -5.67
C TYR A 36 5.79 0.34 -6.98
N ASN A 37 4.98 -0.05 -7.97
CA ASN A 37 4.95 0.63 -9.26
C ASN A 37 4.49 2.10 -9.13
N SER A 38 3.45 2.37 -8.33
CA SER A 38 3.00 3.73 -8.06
C SER A 38 4.05 4.57 -7.35
N LEU A 39 4.81 3.99 -6.42
CA LEU A 39 5.92 4.67 -5.75
C LEU A 39 7.02 5.06 -6.74
N VAL A 40 7.43 4.12 -7.60
CA VAL A 40 8.49 4.35 -8.59
C VAL A 40 8.08 5.45 -9.57
N GLU A 41 6.87 5.38 -10.13
CA GLU A 41 6.34 6.41 -11.03
C GLU A 41 6.32 7.78 -10.36
N ARG A 42 5.78 7.86 -9.13
CA ARG A 42 5.66 9.11 -8.38
C ARG A 42 7.02 9.76 -8.15
N CYS A 43 7.98 9.01 -7.62
CA CYS A 43 9.29 9.56 -7.30
C CYS A 43 10.09 9.89 -8.56
N PHE A 44 9.88 9.17 -9.67
CA PHE A 44 10.48 9.54 -10.94
C PHE A 44 9.94 10.89 -11.43
N VAL A 45 8.62 11.06 -11.48
CA VAL A 45 7.97 12.31 -11.94
C VAL A 45 8.31 13.50 -11.05
N ASP A 46 8.36 13.32 -9.73
CA ASP A 46 8.58 14.41 -8.78
C ASP A 46 10.07 14.80 -8.62
N CYS A 47 11.02 13.88 -8.90
CA CYS A 47 12.44 14.09 -8.60
C CYS A 47 13.40 14.06 -9.79
N VAL A 48 13.02 13.48 -10.93
CA VAL A 48 13.89 13.35 -12.11
C VAL A 48 13.41 14.34 -13.18
N ASP A 49 13.96 15.55 -13.15
CA ASP A 49 13.57 16.65 -14.02
C ASP A 49 14.60 16.98 -15.11
N THR A 50 15.82 16.43 -15.01
CA THR A 50 16.96 16.83 -15.84
C THR A 50 17.50 15.67 -16.67
N PHE A 51 17.22 15.66 -17.97
CA PHE A 51 17.57 14.56 -18.88
C PHE A 51 18.89 14.78 -19.64
N THR A 52 19.93 15.26 -18.96
CA THR A 52 21.24 15.53 -19.59
C THR A 52 22.23 14.36 -19.50
N ARG A 53 21.97 13.37 -18.62
CA ARG A 53 22.83 12.22 -18.36
C ARG A 53 21.98 10.96 -18.19
N LYS A 54 22.59 9.79 -18.38
CA LYS A 54 21.95 8.48 -18.14
C LYS A 54 21.92 8.07 -16.67
N THR A 55 22.66 8.78 -15.82
CA THR A 55 22.80 8.52 -14.39
C THR A 55 22.14 9.63 -13.61
N LEU A 56 21.53 9.30 -12.46
CA LEU A 56 20.99 10.28 -11.55
C LEU A 56 22.09 11.19 -11.00
N GLN A 57 21.75 12.45 -10.80
CA GLN A 57 22.57 13.39 -10.06
C GLN A 57 22.37 13.19 -8.55
N LYS A 58 23.35 13.61 -7.73
CA LYS A 58 23.26 13.51 -6.26
C LYS A 58 21.99 14.15 -5.67
N GLN A 59 21.52 15.23 -6.29
CA GLN A 59 20.28 15.91 -5.88
C GLN A 59 19.05 15.05 -6.15
N GLU A 60 18.95 14.46 -7.35
CA GLU A 60 17.87 13.53 -7.74
C GLU A 60 17.89 12.27 -6.86
N GLU A 61 19.06 11.68 -6.60
CA GLU A 61 19.22 10.53 -5.68
C GLU A 61 18.69 10.87 -4.28
N THR A 62 19.09 12.02 -3.74
CA THR A 62 18.62 12.48 -2.43
C THR A 62 17.11 12.72 -2.42
N CYS A 63 16.56 13.27 -3.51
CA CYS A 63 15.13 13.49 -3.67
C CYS A 63 14.35 12.17 -3.70
N VAL A 64 14.77 11.20 -4.53
CA VAL A 64 14.13 9.88 -4.64
C VAL A 64 14.12 9.16 -3.29
N MET A 65 15.23 9.19 -2.54
CA MET A 65 15.30 8.60 -1.20
C MET A 65 14.29 9.23 -0.23
N ARG A 66 14.18 10.57 -0.22
CA ARG A 66 13.20 11.29 0.62
C ARG A 66 11.77 11.05 0.16
N CYS A 67 11.55 10.98 -1.15
CA CYS A 67 10.24 10.68 -1.74
C CYS A 67 9.75 9.31 -1.29
N ALA A 68 10.59 8.28 -1.42
CA ALA A 68 10.26 6.92 -1.00
C ALA A 68 9.95 6.82 0.49
N GLU A 69 10.80 7.40 1.34
CA GLU A 69 10.57 7.43 2.78
C GLU A 69 9.25 8.13 3.14
N LYS A 70 9.00 9.30 2.54
CA LYS A 70 7.79 10.09 2.76
C LYS A 70 6.55 9.34 2.30
N PHE A 71 6.59 8.73 1.12
CA PHE A 71 5.46 7.99 0.55
C PHE A 71 5.10 6.80 1.45
N LEU A 72 6.07 5.99 1.86
CA LEU A 72 5.81 4.83 2.73
C LEU A 72 5.24 5.25 4.09
N LYS A 73 5.82 6.28 4.72
CA LYS A 73 5.29 6.84 5.98
C LYS A 73 3.88 7.40 5.82
N HIS A 74 3.60 8.07 4.70
CA HIS A 74 2.30 8.60 4.38
C HIS A 74 1.27 7.47 4.19
N THR A 75 1.58 6.47 3.36
CA THR A 75 0.71 5.31 3.12
C THR A 75 0.40 4.58 4.43
N MET A 76 1.39 4.33 5.28
CA MET A 76 1.16 3.72 6.61
C MET A 76 0.20 4.54 7.47
N ARG A 77 0.38 5.87 7.51
CA ARG A 77 -0.48 6.77 8.30
C ARG A 77 -1.90 6.84 7.74
N VAL A 78 -2.05 6.89 6.42
CA VAL A 78 -3.35 6.88 5.75
C VAL A 78 -4.07 5.57 6.04
N SER A 79 -3.40 4.42 5.90
CA SER A 79 -3.98 3.12 6.21
C SER A 79 -4.46 3.01 7.66
N MET A 80 -3.69 3.55 8.63
CA MET A 80 -4.11 3.60 10.04
C MET A 80 -5.39 4.42 10.21
N ARG A 81 -5.44 5.63 9.64
CA ARG A 81 -6.63 6.49 9.75
C ARG A 81 -7.83 5.94 9.00
N PHE A 82 -7.60 5.29 7.86
CA PHE A 82 -8.64 4.60 7.13
C PHE A 82 -9.27 3.48 7.97
N GLY A 83 -8.46 2.67 8.66
CA GLY A 83 -8.95 1.64 9.59
C GLY A 83 -9.79 2.23 10.72
N GLU A 84 -9.31 3.30 11.37
CA GLU A 84 -10.06 4.01 12.43
C GLU A 84 -11.41 4.54 11.92
N LEU A 85 -11.45 5.14 10.72
CA LEU A 85 -12.68 5.67 10.15
C LEU A 85 -13.64 4.57 9.70
N ASN A 86 -13.13 3.47 9.15
CA ASN A 86 -13.96 2.34 8.71
C ASN A 86 -14.60 1.59 9.89
N GLN A 87 -13.95 1.59 11.07
CA GLN A 87 -14.52 1.04 12.30
C GLN A 87 -15.59 1.96 12.92
N ASN A 88 -15.46 3.28 12.74
CA ASN A 88 -16.38 4.27 13.28
C ASN A 88 -17.45 4.74 12.27
N ALA A 89 -17.37 4.29 11.01
CA ALA A 89 -18.36 4.59 10.01
C ALA A 89 -19.67 3.89 10.42
N PRO A 90 -20.78 4.63 10.64
CA PRO A 90 -22.07 3.97 10.71
C PRO A 90 -22.26 3.28 9.37
N THR A 91 -22.43 1.96 9.38
CA THR A 91 -23.00 1.23 8.26
C THR A 91 -24.29 1.97 7.86
N GLN A 92 -24.24 2.77 6.80
CA GLN A 92 -25.43 3.26 6.15
C GLN A 92 -26.03 2.06 5.44
N ASP A 93 -27.12 1.56 6.04
CA ASP A 93 -28.16 0.63 5.55
C ASP A 93 -27.73 -0.52 4.62
#